data_AF-A0A401H9K5-F1
#
_entry.id   AF-A0A401H9K5-F1
#
_cell.length_a   1.000
_cell.length_b   1.000
_cell.length_c   1.000
_cell.angle_alpha   90.00
_cell.angle_beta   90.00
_cell.angle_gamma   90.00
#
_symmetry.space_group_name_H-M   'P 1'
#
loop_
_entity.id
_entity.type
_entity.pdbx_description
1 polymer ?
#
loop_
_entity_poly.entity_id
_entity_poly.type
_entity_poly.pdbx_seq_one_letter_code
_entity_poly.pdbx_strand_id
1 'polypeptide(L)'
;MGAGLSVDERVDKLFSLVESLGRVEKKVLKYFFENISVGEIKAVEELRHQGVEEPEEVIARLVDLGLLEEGVGCYNLAEPLREYVRKRGVPRELLV
;
A
#
# COMPACT_ATOMS: atom_id res chain seq x y z
N MET A 1 2.16 29.28 -10.80
CA MET A 1 2.88 28.00 -10.73
C MET A 1 2.57 27.40 -9.37
N GLY A 2 1.64 26.44 -9.31
CA GLY A 2 1.26 25.84 -8.03
C GLY A 2 2.42 25.02 -7.50
N ALA A 3 2.86 25.29 -6.28
CA ALA A 3 3.79 24.41 -5.58
C ALA A 3 3.07 23.07 -5.39
N GLY A 4 3.52 22.03 -6.09
CA GLY A 4 3.08 20.67 -5.79
C GLY A 4 3.47 20.31 -4.36
N LEU A 5 2.67 19.46 -3.71
CA LEU A 5 2.98 18.96 -2.36
C LEU A 5 4.37 18.32 -2.34
N SER A 6 5.14 18.59 -1.28
CA SER A 6 6.40 17.91 -1.03
C SER A 6 6.17 16.40 -0.82
N VAL A 7 7.23 15.58 -0.97
CA VAL A 7 7.14 14.13 -0.72
C VAL A 7 6.65 13.86 0.70
N ASP A 8 7.17 14.60 1.69
CA ASP A 8 6.81 14.40 3.10
C ASP A 8 5.33 14.73 3.36
N GLU A 9 4.80 15.84 2.82
CA GLU A 9 3.37 16.17 2.96
C GLU A 9 2.46 15.13 2.29
N ARG A 10 2.90 14.53 1.16
CA ARG A 10 2.15 13.44 0.51
C ARG A 10 2.14 12.19 1.39
N VAL A 11 3.27 11.85 2.00
CA VAL A 11 3.36 10.70 2.92
C VAL A 11 2.47 10.90 4.14
N ASP A 12 2.51 12.08 4.77
CA ASP A 12 1.69 12.39 5.95
C ASP A 12 0.20 12.21 5.64
N LYS A 13 -0.25 12.72 4.49
CA LYS A 13 -1.64 12.55 4.05
C LYS A 13 -2.00 11.07 3.83
N LEU A 14 -1.11 10.28 3.25
CA LEU A 14 -1.35 8.85 3.06
C LEU A 14 -1.38 8.12 4.40
N PHE A 15 -0.52 8.46 5.36
CA PHE A 15 -0.53 7.85 6.70
C PHE A 15 -1.80 8.14 7.48
N SER A 16 -2.37 9.35 7.39
CA SER A 16 -3.70 9.62 7.95
C SER A 16 -4.79 8.71 7.35
N LEU A 17 -4.68 8.34 6.06
CA LEU A 17 -5.59 7.35 5.47
C LEU A 17 -5.33 5.95 6.03
N VAL A 18 -4.05 5.55 6.17
CA VAL A 18 -3.67 4.25 6.75
C VAL A 18 -4.24 4.07 8.16
N GLU A 19 -4.22 5.10 8.99
CA GLU A 19 -4.79 5.06 10.34
C GLU A 19 -6.28 4.71 10.36
N SER A 20 -7.03 5.18 9.35
CA SER A 20 -8.46 4.95 9.19
C SER A 20 -8.84 3.58 8.59
N LEU A 21 -7.86 2.81 8.09
CA LEU A 21 -8.12 1.53 7.45
C LEU A 21 -8.58 0.46 8.46
N GLY A 22 -9.43 -0.44 7.98
CA GLY A 22 -9.80 -1.66 8.69
C GLY A 22 -8.63 -2.65 8.77
N ARG A 23 -8.84 -3.72 9.56
CA ARG A 23 -7.79 -4.72 9.82
C ARG A 23 -7.35 -5.47 8.56
N VAL A 24 -8.27 -5.78 7.66
CA VAL A 24 -7.97 -6.54 6.43
C VAL A 24 -7.14 -5.68 5.49
N GLU A 25 -7.50 -4.41 5.32
CA GLU A 25 -6.79 -3.48 4.45
C GLU A 25 -5.40 -3.17 5.00
N LYS A 26 -5.24 -2.98 6.32
CA LYS A 26 -3.92 -2.84 6.95
C LYS A 26 -3.05 -4.07 6.74
N LYS A 27 -3.63 -5.27 6.82
CA LYS A 27 -2.93 -6.53 6.56
C LYS A 27 -2.44 -6.62 5.10
N VAL A 28 -3.29 -6.31 4.12
CA VAL A 28 -2.91 -6.28 2.70
C VAL A 28 -1.86 -5.19 2.44
N LEU A 29 -2.05 -3.99 3.00
CA LEU A 29 -1.10 -2.91 2.83
C LEU A 29 0.26 -3.26 3.46
N LYS A 30 0.28 -3.93 4.61
CA LYS A 30 1.50 -4.44 5.24
C LYS A 30 2.27 -5.37 4.31
N TYR A 31 1.58 -6.29 3.65
CA TYR A 31 2.18 -7.17 2.66
C TYR A 31 2.89 -6.37 1.55
N PHE A 32 2.28 -5.28 1.05
CA PHE A 32 2.92 -4.41 0.06
C PHE A 32 4.04 -3.54 0.62
N PHE A 33 4.01 -3.14 1.88
CA PHE A 33 5.15 -2.49 2.53
C PHE A 33 6.38 -3.41 2.62
N GLU A 34 6.17 -4.72 2.78
CA GLU A 34 7.24 -5.71 2.89
C GLU A 34 7.78 -6.15 1.52
N ASN A 35 6.94 -6.16 0.48
CA ASN A 35 7.31 -6.66 -0.86
C ASN A 35 7.51 -5.58 -1.92
N ILE A 36 6.97 -4.37 -1.71
CA ILE A 36 7.02 -3.17 -2.56
C ILE A 36 6.36 -3.30 -3.94
N SER A 37 6.66 -4.35 -4.70
CA SER A 37 6.14 -4.62 -6.04
C SER A 37 5.95 -6.12 -6.20
N VAL A 38 4.73 -6.54 -6.58
CA VAL A 38 4.37 -7.95 -6.71
C VAL A 38 3.52 -8.16 -7.96
N GLY A 39 3.80 -9.21 -8.72
CA GLY A 39 2.92 -9.64 -9.81
C GLY A 39 1.51 -9.98 -9.31
N GLU A 40 0.50 -9.59 -10.08
CA GLU A 40 -0.92 -9.67 -9.72
C GLU A 40 -1.34 -11.07 -9.23
N ILE A 41 -1.05 -12.09 -10.04
CA ILE A 41 -1.39 -13.49 -9.73
C ILE A 41 -0.78 -13.92 -8.39
N LYS A 42 0.51 -13.59 -8.19
CA LYS A 42 1.24 -13.94 -6.98
C LYS A 42 0.70 -13.19 -5.75
N ALA A 43 0.39 -11.90 -5.89
CA ALA A 43 -0.16 -11.10 -4.80
C ALA A 43 -1.50 -11.68 -4.30
N VAL A 44 -2.40 -12.01 -5.23
CA VAL A 44 -3.69 -12.63 -4.91
C VAL A 44 -3.49 -13.98 -4.22
N GLU A 45 -2.67 -14.86 -4.79
CA GLU A 45 -2.41 -16.19 -4.24
C GLU A 45 -1.84 -16.13 -2.80
N GLU A 46 -0.80 -15.31 -2.58
CA GLU A 46 -0.16 -15.19 -1.28
C GLU A 46 -1.08 -14.55 -0.23
N LEU A 47 -1.90 -13.57 -0.61
CA LEU A 47 -2.87 -12.95 0.30
C LEU A 47 -4.02 -13.91 0.67
N ARG A 48 -4.50 -14.74 -0.29
CA ARG A 48 -5.47 -15.81 0.02
C ARG A 48 -4.88 -16.82 0.98
N HIS A 49 -3.64 -17.26 0.78
CA HIS A 49 -2.96 -18.15 1.72
C HIS A 49 -2.77 -17.54 3.11
N GLN A 50 -2.69 -16.21 3.20
CA GLN A 50 -2.70 -15.50 4.48
C GLN A 50 -4.11 -15.33 5.07
N GLY A 51 -5.17 -15.77 4.41
CA GLY A 51 -6.55 -15.70 4.89
C GLY A 51 -7.26 -14.39 4.59
N VAL A 52 -6.89 -13.69 3.51
CA VAL A 52 -7.69 -12.60 2.94
C VAL A 52 -8.70 -13.24 1.98
N GLU A 53 -9.99 -13.10 2.24
CA GLU A 53 -11.04 -13.77 1.46
C GLU A 53 -11.16 -13.19 0.04
N GLU A 54 -11.15 -11.87 -0.08
CA GLU A 54 -11.31 -11.15 -1.36
C GLU A 54 -10.13 -10.19 -1.61
N PRO A 55 -8.91 -10.70 -1.86
CA PRO A 55 -7.72 -9.86 -2.02
C PRO A 55 -7.86 -8.84 -3.14
N GLU A 56 -8.44 -9.23 -4.27
CA GLU A 56 -8.63 -8.38 -5.44
C GLU A 56 -9.44 -7.12 -5.09
N GLU A 57 -10.54 -7.28 -4.34
CA GLU A 57 -11.38 -6.15 -3.92
C GLU A 57 -10.64 -5.22 -2.94
N VAL A 58 -9.90 -5.80 -2.01
CA VAL A 58 -9.11 -5.03 -1.04
C VAL A 58 -7.97 -4.27 -1.74
N ILE A 59 -7.28 -4.91 -2.68
CA ILE A 59 -6.23 -4.28 -3.50
C ILE A 59 -6.81 -3.13 -4.32
N ALA A 60 -7.91 -3.36 -5.03
CA ALA A 60 -8.57 -2.32 -5.82
C ALA A 60 -8.93 -1.11 -4.96
N ARG A 61 -9.49 -1.34 -3.77
CA ARG A 61 -9.78 -0.26 -2.81
C ARG A 61 -8.51 0.49 -2.36
N LEU A 62 -7.40 -0.20 -2.12
CA LEU A 62 -6.13 0.44 -1.76
C LEU A 62 -5.50 1.22 -2.93
N VAL A 63 -5.73 0.79 -4.18
CA VAL A 63 -5.39 1.55 -5.39
C VAL A 63 -6.24 2.82 -5.49
N ASP A 64 -7.56 2.72 -5.29
CA ASP A 64 -8.46 3.88 -5.29
C ASP A 64 -8.09 4.92 -4.24
N LEU A 65 -7.59 4.47 -3.08
CA LEU A 65 -7.09 5.33 -2.00
C LEU A 65 -5.70 5.93 -2.28
N GLY A 66 -5.02 5.52 -3.35
CA GLY A 66 -3.67 5.95 -3.70
C GLY A 66 -2.57 5.39 -2.79
N LEU A 67 -2.86 4.30 -2.07
CA LEU A 67 -1.89 3.59 -1.22
C LEU A 67 -1.12 2.53 -2.02
N LEU A 68 -1.76 1.99 -3.07
CA LEU A 68 -1.16 1.14 -4.09
C LEU A 68 -1.28 1.77 -5.48
N GLU A 69 -0.47 1.28 -6.41
CA GLU A 69 -0.47 1.62 -7.83
C GLU A 69 -0.58 0.33 -8.65
N GLU A 70 -1.52 0.28 -9.59
CA GLU A 70 -1.62 -0.80 -10.57
C GLU A 70 -0.68 -0.52 -11.77
N GLY A 71 0.16 -1.50 -12.08
CA GLY A 71 0.97 -1.55 -13.29
C GLY A 71 0.56 -2.70 -14.20
N VAL A 72 1.29 -2.92 -15.29
CA VAL A 72 0.97 -4.03 -16.21
C VAL A 72 1.31 -5.37 -15.53
N GLY A 73 0.28 -6.07 -15.06
CA GLY A 73 0.38 -7.38 -14.41
C GLY A 73 1.04 -7.36 -13.02
N CYS A 74 1.11 -6.19 -12.37
CA CYS A 74 1.67 -6.05 -11.03
C CYS A 74 0.98 -4.95 -10.21
N TYR A 75 1.04 -5.10 -8.89
CA TYR A 75 0.65 -4.09 -7.93
C TYR A 75 1.90 -3.59 -7.20
N ASN A 76 1.94 -2.29 -6.94
CA ASN A 76 3.06 -1.62 -6.31
C ASN A 76 2.56 -0.80 -5.11
N LEU A 77 3.36 -0.69 -4.06
CA LEU A 77 3.16 0.34 -3.04
C LEU A 77 3.32 1.73 -3.69
N ALA A 78 2.48 2.71 -3.37
CA ALA A 78 2.54 4.04 -4.02
C ALA A 78 3.91 4.72 -3.93
N GLU A 79 4.29 5.51 -4.95
CA GLU A 79 5.61 6.17 -5.05
C GLU A 79 6.08 6.89 -3.78
N PRO A 80 5.26 7.75 -3.13
CA PRO A 80 5.68 8.45 -1.92
C PRO A 80 5.98 7.48 -0.77
N LEU A 81 5.24 6.38 -0.68
CA LEU A 81 5.43 5.36 0.35
C LEU A 81 6.68 4.51 0.07
N ARG A 82 7.00 4.22 -1.19
CA ARG A 82 8.27 3.55 -1.56
C ARG A 82 9.46 4.42 -1.17
N GLU A 83 9.39 5.72 -1.44
CA GLU A 83 10.40 6.69 -1.04
C GLU A 83 10.55 6.77 0.48
N TYR A 84 9.43 6.77 1.22
CA TYR A 84 9.43 6.68 2.67
C TYR A 84 10.16 5.41 3.14
N VAL A 85 9.79 4.23 2.63
CA VAL A 85 10.40 2.96 3.04
C VAL A 85 11.89 2.95 2.75
N ARG A 86 12.32 3.47 1.59
CA ARG A 86 13.75 3.58 1.25
C ARG A 86 14.53 4.42 2.26
N LYS A 87 13.93 5.50 2.78
CA LYS A 87 14.59 6.44 3.71
C LYS A 87 14.45 6.05 5.18
N ARG A 88 13.34 5.44 5.57
CA ARG A 88 12.91 5.27 6.96
C ARG A 88 12.60 3.82 7.34
N GLY A 89 12.43 2.93 6.37
CA GLY A 89 11.98 1.55 6.59
C GLY A 89 10.45 1.41 6.69
N VAL A 90 9.99 0.18 6.94
CA VAL A 90 8.56 -0.16 7.04
C VAL A 90 7.95 0.39 8.34
N PRO A 91 6.84 1.16 8.29
CA PRO A 91 6.20 1.73 9.48
C PRO A 91 5.31 0.69 10.19
N ARG A 92 5.94 -0.28 10.86
CA ARG A 92 5.24 -1.45 11.43
C ARG A 92 4.09 -1.09 12.39
N GLU A 93 4.22 -0.01 13.16
CA GLU A 93 3.21 0.40 14.15
C GLU A 93 1.92 0.95 13.52
N LEU A 94 1.95 1.41 12.27
CA LEU A 94 0.76 1.88 11.55
C LEU A 94 -0.03 0.72 10.91
N LEU A 95 0.58 -0.46 10.83
CA LEU A 95 0.14 -1.62 10.05
C LEU A 95 -0.40 -2.77 10.93
N VAL A 96 -0.65 -2.50 12.21
CA VAL A 96 -1.23 -3.45 13.19
C VAL A 96 -2.74 -3.31 13.35
#